data_AF-A0A5B7J727-F1
#
_entry.id   AF-A0A5B7J727-F1
#
_cell.length_a   1.000
_cell.length_b   1.000
_cell.length_c   1.000
_cell.angle_alpha   90.00
_cell.angle_beta   90.00
_cell.angle_gamma   90.00
#
_symmetry.space_group_name_H-M   'P 1'
#
loop_
_entity.id
_entity.type
_entity.pdbx_description
1 polymer ?
#
loop_
_entity_poly.entity_id
_entity_poly.type
_entity_poly.pdbx_seq_one_letter_code
_entity_poly.pdbx_strand_id
1 'polypeptide(L)'
;MKTILKNHRRKVTVYLGRRDFVDNSSTTEPIDGVVSITYRFGREEDEVMGINFSKEMQLVCREIPLKRDVKVTEMQERLLTKLGASAYPFSIDIPDNAPCSVQLFSDHSVKQ
;
A
#
# COMPACT_ATOMS: atom_id res chain seq x y z
N MET A 1 3.72 -9.18 -3.26
CA MET A 1 2.45 -9.09 -2.50
C MET A 1 1.44 -8.24 -3.28
N LYS A 2 0.13 -8.55 -3.17
CA LYS A 2 -0.95 -7.84 -3.89
C LYS A 2 -2.05 -7.46 -2.90
N THR A 3 -2.39 -6.19 -2.83
CA THR A 3 -3.48 -5.66 -2.00
C THR A 3 -4.54 -5.01 -2.90
N ILE A 4 -5.82 -5.22 -2.59
CA ILE A 4 -6.93 -4.67 -3.36
C ILE A 4 -7.69 -3.69 -2.47
N LEU A 5 -7.76 -2.44 -2.92
CA LEU A 5 -8.61 -1.41 -2.35
C LEU A 5 -9.83 -1.25 -3.27
N LYS A 6 -11.02 -1.57 -2.75
CA LYS A 6 -12.28 -1.34 -3.46
C LYS A 6 -12.82 0.04 -3.09
N ASN A 7 -13.17 0.84 -4.09
CA ASN A 7 -14.04 2.00 -3.96
C ASN A 7 -15.29 1.73 -4.82
N HIS A 8 -16.46 2.25 -4.45
CA HIS A 8 -17.79 2.01 -5.05
C HIS A 8 -17.84 1.99 -6.59
N ARG A 9 -16.88 2.59 -7.30
CA ARG A 9 -16.82 2.63 -8.77
C ARG A 9 -15.48 2.20 -9.38
N ARG A 10 -14.45 2.00 -8.57
CA ARG A 10 -13.08 1.77 -9.03
C ARG A 10 -12.39 0.77 -8.14
N LYS A 11 -11.75 -0.22 -8.75
CA LYS A 11 -10.86 -1.13 -8.04
C LYS A 11 -9.43 -0.63 -8.22
N VAL A 12 -8.79 -0.28 -7.12
CA VAL A 12 -7.37 0.04 -7.08
C VAL A 12 -6.65 -1.21 -6.56
N THR A 13 -5.64 -1.65 -7.30
CA THR A 13 -4.83 -2.81 -6.93
C THR A 13 -3.39 -2.39 -6.75
N VAL A 14 -2.83 -2.63 -5.59
CA VAL A 14 -1.43 -2.30 -5.25
C VAL A 14 -0.59 -3.57 -5.30
N TYR A 15 0.55 -3.51 -5.98
CA TYR A 15 1.54 -4.56 -6.05
C TYR A 15 2.82 -4.08 -5.38
N LEU A 16 3.31 -4.83 -4.40
CA LEU A 16 4.56 -4.60 -3.69
C LEU A 16 5.51 -5.77 -3.90
N GLY A 17 6.81 -5.50 -4.03
CA GLY A 17 7.81 -6.56 -4.13
C GLY A 17 7.98 -7.33 -2.82
N ARG A 18 7.92 -6.63 -1.69
CA ARG A 18 8.21 -7.12 -0.35
C ARG A 18 7.14 -6.68 0.65
N ARG A 19 7.11 -7.33 1.82
CA ARG A 19 6.21 -7.01 2.93
C ARG A 19 6.96 -6.31 4.07
N ASP A 20 8.19 -6.74 4.33
CA ASP A 20 9.03 -6.24 5.41
C ASP A 20 10.10 -5.35 4.81
N PHE A 21 10.26 -4.16 5.40
CA PHE A 21 11.25 -3.16 5.01
C PHE A 21 12.18 -2.96 6.20
N VAL A 22 13.47 -3.15 5.98
CA VAL A 22 14.48 -3.07 7.04
C VAL A 22 14.87 -1.61 7.22
N ASP A 23 14.76 -1.14 8.45
CA ASP A 23 15.28 0.16 8.84
C ASP A 23 16.74 0.01 9.26
N ASN A 24 17.65 0.57 8.47
CA ASN A 24 19.04 0.74 8.91
C ASN A 24 19.09 2.08 9.61
N SER A 25 19.72 2.17 10.79
CA SER A 25 19.74 3.35 11.67
C SER A 25 20.17 4.70 11.05
N SER A 26 20.53 4.73 9.77
CA SER A 26 20.84 5.92 8.97
C SER A 26 19.94 6.13 7.74
N THR A 27 19.28 5.09 7.22
CA THR A 27 18.42 5.14 6.01
C THR A 27 17.48 3.93 5.95
N THR A 28 16.20 4.15 5.72
CA THR A 28 15.25 3.07 5.43
C THR A 28 15.18 2.75 3.93
N GLU A 29 15.05 1.47 3.57
CA GLU A 29 14.84 1.08 2.17
C GLU A 29 13.49 1.59 1.64
N PRO A 30 13.43 2.14 0.41
CA PRO A 30 12.19 2.66 -0.14
C PRO A 30 11.16 1.56 -0.42
N ILE A 31 9.88 1.93 -0.27
CA ILE A 31 8.75 1.10 -0.67
C ILE A 31 8.48 1.29 -2.15
N ASP A 32 8.96 0.35 -2.95
CA ASP A 32 8.66 0.30 -4.38
C ASP A 32 7.44 -0.57 -4.68
N GLY A 33 6.54 -0.02 -5.50
CA GLY A 33 5.37 -0.74 -5.96
C GLY A 33 4.81 -0.25 -7.29
N VAL A 34 3.77 -0.94 -7.73
CA VAL A 34 2.97 -0.57 -8.90
C VAL A 34 1.50 -0.57 -8.49
N VAL A 35 0.80 0.52 -8.79
CA VAL A 35 -0.65 0.56 -8.69
C VAL A 35 -1.26 0.25 -10.05
N SER A 36 -2.31 -0.56 -10.10
CA SER A 36 -3.12 -0.78 -11.28
C SER A 36 -4.57 -0.41 -11.01
N ILE A 37 -5.15 0.37 -11.92
CA ILE A 37 -6.52 0.85 -11.82
C ILE A 37 -7.39 0.01 -12.76
N THR A 38 -8.40 -0.63 -12.22
CA THR A 38 -9.37 -1.40 -13.01
C THR A 38 -10.78 -0.87 -12.77
N TYR A 39 -11.46 -0.52 -13.85
CA TYR A 39 -12.88 -0.21 -13.83
C TYR A 39 -13.69 -1.51 -13.87
N ARG A 40 -14.66 -1.66 -12.97
CA ARG A 40 -15.63 -2.75 -13.03
C ARG A 40 -17.03 -2.13 -13.06
N PHE A 41 -17.83 -2.52 -14.04
CA PHE A 41 -19.25 -2.20 -14.11
C PHE A 41 -20.03 -3.30 -13.38
N GLY A 42 -20.75 -2.93 -12.32
CA GLY A 42 -21.61 -3.82 -11.53
C GLY A 42 -22.27 -3.05 -10.40
N ARG A 43 -23.47 -3.47 -9.97
CA ARG A 43 -24.13 -2.93 -8.77
C ARG A 43 -23.68 -3.77 -7.56
N GLU A 44 -22.98 -3.16 -6.60
CA GLU A 44 -22.80 -3.71 -5.24
C GLU A 44 -23.62 -2.82 -4.29
N GLU A 45 -24.27 -3.47 -3.31
CA GLU A 45 -25.23 -2.89 -2.35
C GLU A 45 -24.54 -1.97 -1.31
N ASP A 46 -25.32 -1.02 -0.77
CA ASP A 46 -24.87 0.04 0.14
C ASP A 46 -24.39 -0.53 1.48
N GLU A 47 -23.16 -0.21 1.88
CA GLU A 47 -22.64 -0.52 3.21
C GLU A 47 -23.12 0.52 4.25
N VAL A 48 -23.60 0.03 5.40
CA VAL A 48 -24.14 0.81 6.52
C VAL A 48 -23.03 1.58 7.24
N MET A 49 -23.27 2.85 7.58
CA MET A 49 -22.36 3.66 8.38
C MET A 49 -22.31 3.20 9.84
N GLY A 50 -21.24 2.48 10.22
CA GLY A 50 -20.83 2.26 11.61
C GLY A 50 -19.70 3.21 12.00
N ILE A 51 -19.77 3.81 13.19
CA ILE A 51 -18.69 4.66 13.72
C ILE A 51 -17.57 3.78 14.30
N ASN A 52 -16.52 3.55 13.52
CA ASN A 52 -15.27 2.96 14.02
C ASN A 52 -14.27 4.07 14.33
N PHE A 53 -13.94 4.27 15.61
CA PHE A 53 -12.84 5.15 15.99
C PHE A 53 -11.52 4.40 15.85
N SER A 54 -10.77 4.70 14.80
CA SER A 54 -9.38 4.30 14.63
C SER A 54 -8.50 5.53 14.72
N LYS A 55 -7.46 5.49 15.57
CA LYS A 55 -6.42 6.52 15.58
C LYS A 55 -5.34 6.07 14.61
N GLU A 56 -5.37 6.62 13.40
CA GLU A 56 -4.38 6.34 12.36
C GLU A 56 -3.20 7.30 12.47
N MET A 57 -1.99 6.76 12.41
CA MET A 57 -0.76 7.55 12.31
C MET A 57 -0.23 7.41 10.88
N GLN A 58 -0.46 8.45 10.07
CA GLN A 58 0.05 8.51 8.70
C GLN A 58 1.47 9.07 8.71
N LEU A 59 2.44 8.26 8.28
CA LEU A 59 3.84 8.68 8.21
C LEU A 59 4.12 9.49 6.93
N VAL A 60 3.58 9.04 5.80
CA VAL A 60 3.79 9.66 4.48
C VAL A 60 2.53 9.53 3.64
N CYS A 61 2.22 10.58 2.86
CA CYS A 61 1.24 10.54 1.79
C CYS A 61 1.84 11.18 0.54
N ARG A 62 1.74 10.51 -0.60
CA ARG A 62 2.31 10.97 -1.86
C ARG A 62 1.35 10.69 -3.01
N GLU A 63 1.25 11.63 -3.93
CA GLU A 63 0.51 11.44 -5.17
C GLU A 63 1.30 10.56 -6.14
N ILE A 64 0.61 9.68 -6.85
CA ILE A 64 1.23 8.79 -7.84
C ILE A 64 1.40 9.57 -9.15
N PRO A 65 2.63 9.73 -9.66
CA PRO A 65 2.87 10.51 -10.85
C PRO A 65 2.26 9.83 -12.08
N LEU A 66 1.49 10.60 -12.86
CA LEU A 66 0.92 10.14 -14.14
C LEU A 66 1.97 10.07 -15.26
N LYS A 67 3.10 10.79 -15.10
CA LYS A 67 4.18 10.85 -16.08
C LYS A 67 5.09 9.62 -15.92
N ARG A 68 5.39 8.95 -17.05
CA ARG A 68 6.22 7.73 -17.10
C ARG A 68 7.73 7.99 -17.10
N ASP A 69 8.16 9.24 -16.94
CA ASP A 69 9.58 9.64 -17.00
C ASP A 69 10.28 9.53 -15.64
N VAL A 70 9.86 8.54 -14.84
CA VAL A 70 10.43 8.27 -13.51
C VAL A 70 11.37 7.09 -13.65
N LYS A 71 12.54 7.16 -13.03
CA LYS A 71 13.44 6.00 -12.91
C LYS A 71 12.70 4.87 -12.21
N VAL A 72 12.50 3.78 -12.93
CA VAL A 72 11.80 2.58 -12.44
C VAL A 72 12.80 1.50 -12.04
N THR A 73 12.42 0.68 -11.06
CA THR A 73 13.17 -0.52 -10.69
C THR A 73 12.86 -1.69 -11.62
N GLU A 74 13.73 -2.69 -11.67
CA GLU A 74 13.53 -3.89 -12.50
C GLU A 74 12.19 -4.60 -12.17
N MET A 75 11.79 -4.61 -10.90
CA MET A 75 10.52 -5.17 -10.47
C MET A 75 9.33 -4.37 -11.02
N GLN A 76 9.41 -3.04 -11.00
CA GLN A 76 8.39 -2.16 -11.56
C GLN A 76 8.30 -2.34 -13.08
N GLU A 77 9.41 -2.43 -13.81
CA GLU A 77 9.43 -2.67 -15.25
C GLU A 77 8.71 -3.97 -15.64
N ARG A 78 9.01 -5.07 -14.94
CA ARG A 78 8.35 -6.36 -15.14
C ARG A 78 6.85 -6.29 -14.88
N LEU A 79 6.43 -5.56 -13.84
CA LEU A 79 5.02 -5.37 -13.51
C LEU A 79 4.30 -4.45 -14.49
N LEU A 80 4.93 -3.37 -14.95
CA LEU A 80 4.37 -2.46 -15.95
C LEU A 80 4.14 -3.19 -17.28
N THR A 81 5.11 -4.01 -17.70
CA THR A 81 4.97 -4.87 -18.88
C THR A 81 3.81 -5.86 -18.73
N LYS A 82 3.62 -6.42 -17.54
CA LYS A 82 2.58 -7.43 -17.27
C LYS A 82 1.17 -6.83 -17.12
N LEU A 83 1.05 -5.64 -16.54
CA LEU A 83 -0.23 -5.01 -16.19
C LEU A 83 -0.72 -4.01 -17.25
N GLY A 84 0.16 -3.59 -18.16
CA GLY A 84 -0.17 -2.74 -19.29
C GLY A 84 -0.45 -1.28 -18.92
N ALA A 85 -1.22 -0.59 -19.77
CA ALA A 85 -1.37 0.87 -19.73
C ALA A 85 -2.05 1.44 -18.46
N SER A 86 -2.72 0.59 -17.68
CA SER A 86 -3.42 0.97 -16.45
C SER A 86 -2.55 0.92 -15.19
N ALA A 87 -1.26 0.64 -15.36
CA ALA A 87 -0.30 0.47 -14.29
C ALA A 87 0.63 1.67 -14.17
N TYR A 88 0.84 2.12 -12.93
CA TYR A 88 1.64 3.30 -12.60
C TYR A 88 2.62 2.93 -11.49
N PRO A 89 3.93 3.17 -11.68
CA PRO A 89 4.92 2.90 -10.65
C PRO A 89 4.86 3.98 -9.56
N PHE A 90 5.22 3.61 -8.33
CA PHE A 90 5.43 4.54 -7.24
C PHE A 90 6.60 4.08 -6.38
N SER A 91 7.25 5.06 -5.73
CA SER A 91 8.27 4.84 -4.72
C SER A 91 8.03 5.81 -3.56
N ILE A 92 8.03 5.27 -2.34
CA ILE A 92 7.78 6.02 -1.11
C ILE A 92 8.93 5.77 -0.16
N ASP A 93 9.57 6.85 0.26
CA ASP A 93 10.62 6.84 1.28
C ASP A 93 9.97 6.94 2.66
N ILE A 94 10.35 6.05 3.57
CA ILE A 94 9.93 6.12 4.98
C ILE A 94 10.86 7.12 5.70
N PRO A 95 10.35 8.03 6.54
CA PRO A 95 11.18 8.93 7.34
C PRO A 95 12.07 8.16 8.33
N ASP A 96 13.31 8.60 8.52
CA ASP A 96 14.28 7.93 9.42
C ASP A 96 13.83 7.83 10.89
N ASN A 97 12.87 8.66 11.31
CA ASN A 97 12.30 8.65 12.65
C ASN A 97 10.96 7.89 12.73
N ALA A 98 10.60 7.12 11.71
CA ALA A 98 9.41 6.30 11.71
C ALA A 98 9.51 5.20 12.79
N PRO A 99 8.47 5.00 13.61
CA PRO A 99 8.47 3.92 14.58
C PRO A 99 8.35 2.57 13.88
N CYS A 100 9.03 1.56 14.40
CA CYS A 100 8.88 0.18 13.96
C CYS A 100 7.46 -0.34 14.20
N SER A 101 7.01 -1.26 13.34
CA SER A 101 5.76 -1.99 13.55
C SER A 101 5.87 -2.91 14.77
N VAL A 102 5.12 -2.60 15.83
CA VAL A 102 5.07 -3.39 17.07
C VAL A 102 3.64 -3.84 17.35
N GLN A 103 3.47 -5.04 17.90
CA GLN A 103 2.18 -5.56 18.35
C GLN A 103 2.24 -5.86 19.84
N LEU A 104 1.27 -5.32 20.59
CA LEU A 104 1.10 -5.63 22.01
C LEU A 104 0.20 -6.86 22.15
N PHE A 105 0.69 -7.90 22.79
CA PHE A 105 -0.11 -9.06 23.17
C PHE A 105 -0.63 -8.83 24.60
N SER A 106 -1.94 -8.89 24.79
CA SER A 106 -2.53 -8.96 26.13
C SER A 106 -2.57 -10.43 26.55
N ASP A 107 -2.03 -10.74 27.72
CA ASP A 107 -2.04 -12.09 28.25
C ASP A 107 -3.42 -12.38 28.85
N HIS A 108 -4.23 -13.17 28.15
CA HIS A 108 -5.46 -13.75 28.70
C HIS A 108 -5.16 -15.11 29.34
N SER A 109 -4.27 -15.11 30.34
CA SER A 109 -4.00 -16.28 31.17
C SER A 109 -4.57 -16.09 32.57
N VAL A 110 -5.90 -16.05 32.73
CA VAL A 110 -6.56 -16.53 33.95
C VAL A 110 -7.95 -17.08 33.61
N LYS A 111 -8.07 -18.41 33.64
CA LYS A 111 -9.09 -19.21 34.37
C LYS A 111 -9.21 -20.61 33.78
N GLN A 112 -8.60 -21.60 34.43
CA GLN A 112 -9.31 -22.53 35.34
C GLN A 112 -8.30 -23.14 36.30
#